data_AF-A0A1G1ZII7-F1
#
_entry.id   AF-A0A1G1ZII7-F1
#
_cell.length_a   1.000
_cell.length_b   1.000
_cell.length_c   1.000
_cell.angle_alpha   90.00
_cell.angle_beta   90.00
_cell.angle_gamma   90.00
#
_symmetry.space_group_name_H-M   'P 1'
#
loop_
_entity.id
_entity.type
_entity.pdbx_description
1 polymer ?
#
loop_
_entity_poly.entity_id
_entity_poly.type
_entity_poly.pdbx_seq_one_letter_code
_entity_poly.pdbx_strand_id
1 'polypeptide(L)'
;MSREVRRVPVNWEHPKDENGHLIPLIGGSFKEHAAKWDEEAEQWNKGFYRLSGDEWKPKEPDQTGMYEDWDGSRPEEHDYMPDWPEAERTHYQMYETTTEGTPISPAMETLEALARWLTDNNASAFGDMGATYDQWLATIKRGWAVSAVFTLGKGIVSGVEGLHGK
;
A
#
# COMPACT_ATOMS: atom_id res chain seq x y z
N MET A 1 -4.96 -2.61 7.69
CA MET A 1 -6.19 -2.88 6.91
C MET A 1 -6.64 -1.66 6.11
N SER A 2 -5.77 -0.99 5.37
CA SER A 2 -6.17 0.03 4.39
C SER A 2 -6.55 -0.61 3.05
N ARG A 3 -7.05 0.20 2.12
CA ARG A 3 -7.33 -0.18 0.73
C ARG A 3 -6.49 0.68 -0.20
N GLU A 4 -5.90 0.06 -1.20
CA GLU A 4 -5.05 0.72 -2.19
C GLU A 4 -5.45 0.22 -3.58
N VAL A 5 -5.63 1.15 -4.53
CA VAL A 5 -5.74 0.75 -5.93
C VAL A 5 -4.36 0.76 -6.56
N ARG A 6 -3.99 -0.35 -7.19
CA ARG A 6 -2.73 -0.47 -7.94
C ARG A 6 -3.04 -0.60 -9.42
N ARG A 7 -2.19 0.03 -10.24
CA ARG A 7 -2.22 -0.17 -11.69
C ARG A 7 -1.30 -1.31 -12.08
N VAL A 8 -1.82 -2.28 -12.83
CA VAL A 8 -1.15 -3.53 -13.21
C VAL A 8 -1.34 -3.81 -14.72
N PRO A 9 -0.49 -4.63 -15.34
CA PRO A 9 -0.73 -5.15 -16.68
C PRO A 9 -2.01 -5.99 -16.77
N VAL A 10 -2.61 -6.05 -17.96
CA VAL A 10 -3.84 -6.81 -18.23
C VAL A 10 -3.72 -8.30 -17.86
N ASN A 11 -2.55 -8.89 -18.06
CA ASN A 11 -2.29 -10.31 -17.80
C ASN A 11 -1.54 -10.52 -16.48
N TRP A 12 -1.61 -9.57 -15.56
CA TRP A 12 -0.96 -9.71 -14.26
C TRP A 12 -1.63 -10.79 -13.43
N GLU A 13 -0.84 -11.78 -13.04
CA GLU A 13 -1.21 -12.80 -12.07
C GLU A 13 -0.36 -12.64 -10.82
N HIS A 14 -1.01 -12.36 -9.69
CA HIS A 14 -0.33 -12.14 -8.43
C HIS A 14 0.33 -13.45 -7.94
N PRO A 15 1.61 -13.42 -7.52
CA PRO A 15 2.34 -14.62 -7.17
C PRO A 15 1.74 -15.34 -5.96
N LYS A 16 1.93 -16.66 -5.94
CA LYS A 16 1.46 -17.55 -4.88
C LYS A 16 2.59 -18.43 -4.37
N ASP A 17 2.52 -18.79 -3.09
CA ASP A 17 3.43 -19.73 -2.46
C ASP A 17 3.17 -21.18 -2.93
N GLU A 18 3.98 -22.13 -2.44
CA GLU A 18 3.84 -23.55 -2.76
C GLU A 18 2.48 -24.15 -2.33
N ASN A 19 1.78 -23.49 -1.42
CA ASN A 19 0.45 -23.89 -0.92
C ASN A 19 -0.70 -23.21 -1.70
N GLY A 20 -0.38 -22.33 -2.65
CA GLY A 20 -1.36 -21.57 -3.43
C GLY A 20 -1.89 -20.32 -2.74
N HIS A 21 -1.32 -19.90 -1.60
CA HIS A 21 -1.64 -18.64 -0.94
C HIS A 21 -0.96 -17.47 -1.65
N LEU A 22 -1.64 -16.33 -1.75
CA LEU A 22 -1.06 -15.12 -2.33
C LEU A 22 0.12 -14.64 -1.49
N ILE A 23 1.24 -14.37 -2.14
CA ILE A 23 2.43 -13.78 -1.50
C ILE A 23 2.21 -12.27 -1.36
N PRO A 24 2.25 -11.69 -0.17
CA PRO A 24 2.23 -10.23 0.01
C PRO A 24 3.28 -9.53 -0.84
N LEU A 25 2.89 -8.48 -1.58
CA LEU A 25 3.84 -7.61 -2.25
C LEU A 25 3.60 -6.15 -1.86
N ILE A 26 4.67 -5.48 -1.46
CA ILE A 26 4.68 -4.05 -1.14
C ILE A 26 4.42 -3.25 -2.42
N GLY A 27 3.55 -2.24 -2.33
CA GLY A 27 3.26 -1.32 -3.43
C GLY A 27 4.35 -0.25 -3.58
N GLY A 28 4.41 0.39 -4.75
CA GLY A 28 5.42 1.41 -5.04
C GLY A 28 6.70 0.82 -5.67
N SER A 29 7.74 1.66 -5.79
CA SER A 29 8.98 1.25 -6.44
C SER A 29 10.01 0.74 -5.44
N PHE A 30 10.46 -0.49 -5.66
CA PHE A 30 11.60 -1.06 -4.95
C PHE A 30 12.83 -0.16 -5.06
N LYS A 31 13.11 0.38 -6.26
CA LYS A 31 14.30 1.19 -6.52
C LYS A 31 14.31 2.47 -5.70
N GLU A 32 13.16 3.13 -5.60
CA GLU A 32 13.03 4.35 -4.79
C GLU A 32 13.24 4.06 -3.31
N HIS A 33 12.64 2.97 -2.80
CA HIS A 33 12.78 2.61 -1.39
C HIS A 33 14.19 2.14 -1.04
N ALA A 34 14.79 1.31 -1.88
CA ALA A 34 16.17 0.85 -1.71
C ALA A 34 17.17 2.01 -1.77
N ALA A 35 16.99 2.95 -2.70
CA ALA A 35 17.84 4.14 -2.80
C ALA A 35 17.73 5.04 -1.56
N LYS A 36 16.51 5.22 -1.03
CA LYS A 36 16.29 5.97 0.21
C LYS A 36 16.96 5.29 1.40
N TRP A 37 16.82 3.97 1.51
CA TRP A 37 17.48 3.20 2.56
C TRP A 37 19.01 3.30 2.47
N ASP A 38 19.56 3.17 1.26
CA ASP A 38 21.01 3.30 1.01
C ASP A 38 21.52 4.72 1.40
N GLU A 39 20.77 5.78 1.08
CA GLU A 39 21.09 7.16 1.50
C GLU A 39 21.07 7.30 3.03
N GLU A 40 20.04 6.79 3.70
CA GLU A 40 19.90 6.88 5.15
C GLU A 40 21.00 6.05 5.86
N ALA A 41 21.38 4.89 5.31
CA ALA A 41 22.50 4.08 5.79
C ALA A 41 23.85 4.79 5.67
N GLU A 42 24.10 5.48 4.54
CA GLU A 42 25.30 6.31 4.39
C GLU A 42 25.36 7.44 5.41
N GLN A 43 24.23 8.08 5.68
CA GLN A 43 24.16 9.19 6.63
C GLN A 43 24.32 8.70 8.07
N TRP A 44 23.76 7.53 8.39
CA TRP A 44 23.96 6.83 9.67
C TRP A 44 25.44 6.59 9.94
N ASN A 45 26.17 6.12 8.93
CA ASN A 45 27.62 5.88 9.01
C ASN A 45 28.42 7.18 9.20
N LYS A 46 27.89 8.33 8.76
CA LYS A 46 28.48 9.65 8.99
C LYS A 46 28.10 10.26 10.34
N GLY A 47 27.28 9.57 11.15
CA GLY A 47 26.85 10.08 12.43
C GLY A 47 25.55 10.88 12.39
N PHE A 48 24.74 10.75 11.33
CA PHE A 48 23.49 11.50 11.16
C PHE A 48 22.30 10.56 10.94
N TYR A 49 21.10 11.00 11.31
CA TYR A 49 19.85 10.28 11.04
C TYR A 49 18.71 11.27 10.82
N ARG A 50 17.56 10.78 10.37
CA ARG A 50 16.35 11.55 10.16
C ARG A 50 15.15 10.80 10.73
N LEU A 51 14.37 11.46 11.59
CA LEU A 51 13.18 10.83 12.20
C LEU A 51 11.89 11.19 11.44
N SER A 52 11.80 12.43 10.96
CA SER A 52 10.65 12.97 10.22
C SER A 52 11.06 14.28 9.54
N GLY A 53 10.57 14.51 8.32
CA GLY A 53 10.93 15.68 7.50
C GLY A 53 12.19 15.45 6.67
N ASP A 54 12.88 16.53 6.28
CA ASP A 54 14.07 16.52 5.40
C ASP A 54 15.36 16.91 6.12
N GLU A 55 15.33 17.07 7.44
CA GLU A 55 16.46 17.55 8.24
C GLU A 55 17.29 16.38 8.81
N TRP A 56 18.60 16.39 8.52
CA TRP A 56 19.57 15.47 9.13
C TRP A 56 19.97 15.95 10.53
N LYS A 57 19.89 15.05 11.50
CA LYS A 57 20.25 15.30 12.90
C LYS A 57 21.43 14.42 13.30
N PRO A 58 22.36 14.92 14.14
CA PRO A 58 23.44 14.09 14.66
C PRO A 58 22.89 12.96 15.53
N LYS A 59 23.52 11.79 15.46
CA LYS A 59 23.18 10.63 16.28
C LYS A 59 23.45 10.90 17.75
N GLU A 60 22.55 10.43 18.59
CA GLU A 60 22.71 10.42 20.04
C GLU A 60 23.73 9.35 20.46
N PRO A 61 24.39 9.48 21.63
CA PRO A 61 25.43 8.54 22.07
C PRO A 61 24.96 7.10 22.25
N ASP A 62 23.66 6.86 22.43
CA ASP A 62 23.03 5.55 22.57
C ASP A 62 22.65 4.91 21.21
N GLN A 63 22.63 5.70 20.12
CA GLN A 63 22.39 5.23 18.75
C GLN A 63 23.66 4.61 18.17
N THR A 64 24.06 3.47 18.71
CA THR A 64 25.21 2.68 18.24
C THR A 64 24.75 1.52 17.35
N GLY A 65 25.67 0.88 16.62
CA GLY A 65 25.34 -0.25 15.74
C GLY A 65 25.17 0.13 14.26
N MET A 66 24.75 -0.85 13.48
CA MET A 66 24.51 -0.71 12.04
C MET A 66 23.16 -0.03 11.79
N TYR A 67 22.99 0.56 10.61
CA TYR A 67 21.70 1.16 10.26
C TYR A 67 20.57 0.10 10.20
N GLU A 68 20.91 -1.15 9.83
CA GLU A 68 19.99 -2.28 9.86
C GLU A 68 19.40 -2.56 11.26
N ASP A 69 20.16 -2.28 12.33
CA ASP A 69 19.66 -2.43 13.71
C ASP A 69 18.62 -1.36 14.06
N TRP A 70 18.64 -0.22 13.34
CA TRP A 70 17.79 0.94 13.57
C TRP A 70 16.53 0.93 12.71
N ASP A 71 16.69 0.73 11.39
CA ASP A 71 15.58 0.84 10.41
C ASP A 71 15.15 -0.52 9.84
N GLY A 72 15.90 -1.58 10.17
CA GLY A 72 15.70 -2.92 9.60
C GLY A 72 16.54 -3.17 8.34
N SER A 73 16.44 -4.40 7.85
CA SER A 73 17.17 -4.85 6.67
C SER A 73 16.87 -3.98 5.45
N ARG A 74 17.88 -3.84 4.59
CA ARG A 74 17.72 -3.23 3.28
C ARG A 74 16.57 -3.92 2.52
N PRO A 75 15.66 -3.17 1.87
CA PRO A 75 14.59 -3.74 1.06
C PRO A 75 15.12 -4.75 0.03
N GLU A 76 14.33 -5.79 -0.25
CA GLU A 76 14.62 -6.79 -1.27
C GLU A 76 13.61 -6.72 -2.42
N GLU A 77 14.06 -6.89 -3.67
CA GLU A 77 13.22 -6.68 -4.86
C GLU A 77 12.01 -7.61 -4.91
N HIS A 78 12.15 -8.83 -4.40
CA HIS A 78 11.10 -9.86 -4.46
C HIS A 78 9.91 -9.59 -3.53
N ASP A 79 10.06 -8.66 -2.59
CA ASP A 79 8.98 -8.24 -1.69
C ASP A 79 8.08 -7.15 -2.31
N TYR A 80 8.39 -6.67 -3.53
CA TYR A 80 7.70 -5.54 -4.15
C TYR A 80 6.92 -5.95 -5.39
N MET A 81 5.89 -5.16 -5.68
CA MET A 81 5.27 -5.16 -6.99
C MET A 81 6.31 -4.82 -8.07
N PRO A 82 6.30 -5.50 -9.23
CA PRO A 82 7.22 -5.16 -10.31
C PRO A 82 7.04 -3.72 -10.80
N ASP A 83 8.16 -3.06 -11.10
CA ASP A 83 8.19 -1.71 -11.64
C ASP A 83 7.90 -1.70 -13.16
N TRP A 84 6.64 -1.92 -13.52
CA TRP A 84 6.23 -1.84 -14.93
C TRP A 84 6.23 -0.40 -15.46
N PRO A 85 6.58 -0.20 -16.74
CA PRO A 85 6.37 1.07 -17.42
C PRO A 85 4.90 1.51 -17.35
N GLU A 86 4.64 2.82 -17.27
CA GLU A 86 3.29 3.36 -17.18
C GLU A 86 2.37 2.88 -18.33
N ALA A 87 2.94 2.73 -19.53
CA ALA A 87 2.23 2.26 -20.72
C ALA A 87 1.69 0.82 -20.58
N GLU A 88 2.31 -0.02 -19.75
CA GLU A 88 1.88 -1.40 -19.52
C GLU A 88 0.83 -1.51 -18.42
N ARG A 89 0.76 -0.53 -17.50
CA ARG A 89 -0.11 -0.53 -16.32
C ARG A 89 -1.53 -0.07 -16.66
N THR A 90 -2.19 -0.79 -17.56
CA THR A 90 -3.48 -0.38 -18.15
C THR A 90 -4.69 -0.74 -17.29
N HIS A 91 -4.56 -1.69 -16.36
CA HIS A 91 -5.67 -2.19 -15.54
C HIS A 91 -5.54 -1.76 -14.08
N TYR A 92 -6.66 -1.76 -13.37
CA TYR A 92 -6.80 -1.39 -11.97
C TYR A 92 -7.17 -2.61 -11.14
N GLN A 93 -6.52 -2.76 -10.00
CA GLN A 93 -6.78 -3.85 -9.07
C GLN A 93 -6.78 -3.30 -7.64
N MET A 94 -7.73 -3.78 -6.83
CA MET A 94 -7.85 -3.38 -5.44
C MET A 94 -7.00 -4.31 -4.57
N TYR A 95 -6.20 -3.70 -3.71
CA TYR A 95 -5.31 -4.37 -2.77
C TYR A 95 -5.70 -4.04 -1.34
N GLU A 96 -5.43 -4.99 -0.46
CA GLU A 96 -5.49 -4.81 0.98
C GLU A 96 -4.07 -4.73 1.55
N THR A 97 -3.87 -4.01 2.65
CA THR A 97 -2.55 -3.79 3.27
C THR A 97 -2.40 -4.45 4.64
N THR A 98 -3.35 -5.27 5.07
CA THR A 98 -3.32 -5.99 6.35
C THR A 98 -2.32 -7.12 6.33
N THR A 99 -2.30 -7.87 5.24
CA THR A 99 -1.22 -8.80 4.89
C THR A 99 -0.23 -8.13 3.96
N GLU A 100 -0.10 -6.80 4.05
CA GLU A 100 0.93 -6.00 3.36
C GLU A 100 0.89 -5.97 1.82
N GLY A 101 -0.15 -6.51 1.17
CA GLY A 101 -0.37 -6.27 -0.24
C GLY A 101 -0.83 -7.46 -1.05
N THR A 102 -1.94 -8.08 -0.65
CA THR A 102 -2.62 -9.07 -1.49
C THR A 102 -3.80 -8.45 -2.24
N PRO A 103 -4.08 -8.88 -3.48
CA PRO A 103 -5.23 -8.37 -4.24
C PRO A 103 -6.54 -8.95 -3.68
N ILE A 104 -7.55 -8.10 -3.57
CA ILE A 104 -8.92 -8.49 -3.20
C ILE A 104 -9.89 -8.46 -4.38
N SER A 105 -9.41 -8.08 -5.57
CA SER A 105 -10.17 -8.08 -6.81
C SER A 105 -9.35 -8.64 -7.98
N PRO A 106 -9.98 -9.05 -9.08
CA PRO A 106 -9.32 -9.17 -10.38
C PRO A 106 -8.82 -7.81 -10.88
N ALA A 107 -7.96 -7.84 -11.90
CA ALA A 107 -7.57 -6.65 -12.66
C ALA A 107 -8.71 -6.25 -13.62
N MET A 108 -9.08 -4.97 -13.60
CA MET A 108 -10.19 -4.42 -14.38
C MET A 108 -9.73 -3.24 -15.24
N GLU A 109 -10.27 -3.11 -16.44
CA GLU A 109 -9.86 -2.05 -17.38
C GLU A 109 -10.24 -0.64 -16.90
N THR A 110 -11.35 -0.50 -16.18
CA THR A 110 -11.88 0.81 -15.77
C THR A 110 -12.13 0.88 -14.27
N LEU A 111 -12.10 2.11 -13.73
CA LEU A 111 -12.38 2.39 -12.32
C LEU A 111 -13.82 2.00 -11.96
N GLU A 112 -14.75 2.24 -12.86
CA GLU A 112 -16.17 1.92 -12.73
C GLU A 112 -16.41 0.41 -12.70
N ALA A 113 -15.73 -0.36 -13.57
CA ALA A 113 -15.80 -1.82 -13.54
C ALA A 113 -15.27 -2.38 -12.21
N LEU A 114 -14.15 -1.84 -11.71
CA LEU A 114 -13.61 -2.21 -10.42
C LEU A 114 -14.56 -1.87 -9.27
N ALA A 115 -15.09 -0.64 -9.23
CA ALA A 115 -16.02 -0.22 -8.18
C ALA A 115 -17.28 -1.09 -8.16
N ARG A 116 -17.84 -1.40 -9.32
CA ARG A 116 -19.01 -2.29 -9.45
C ARG A 116 -18.71 -3.68 -8.95
N TRP A 117 -17.58 -4.27 -9.36
CA TRP A 117 -17.19 -5.60 -8.91
C TRP A 117 -17.03 -5.65 -7.39
N LEU A 118 -16.38 -4.65 -6.77
CA LEU A 118 -16.20 -4.60 -5.32
C LEU A 118 -17.53 -4.52 -4.57
N THR A 119 -18.50 -3.76 -5.08
CA THR A 119 -19.84 -3.71 -4.50
C THR A 119 -20.61 -5.02 -4.68
N ASP A 120 -20.64 -5.55 -5.91
CA ASP A 120 -21.44 -6.74 -6.25
C ASP A 120 -20.92 -8.01 -5.54
N ASN A 121 -19.63 -8.06 -5.21
CA ASN A 121 -19.00 -9.17 -4.47
C ASN A 121 -18.92 -8.92 -2.96
N ASN A 122 -19.52 -7.84 -2.45
CA ASN A 122 -19.42 -7.41 -1.06
C ASN A 122 -17.98 -7.44 -0.53
N ALA A 123 -17.05 -6.90 -1.32
CA ALA A 123 -15.64 -6.86 -0.97
C ALA A 123 -15.46 -6.10 0.36
N SER A 124 -14.62 -6.66 1.24
CA SER A 124 -14.36 -6.07 2.54
C SER A 124 -13.70 -4.70 2.37
N ALA A 125 -14.35 -3.64 2.84
CA ALA A 125 -13.77 -2.31 3.03
C ALA A 125 -12.99 -2.24 4.36
N PHE A 126 -13.53 -2.85 5.43
CA PHE A 126 -12.87 -3.01 6.72
C PHE A 126 -13.54 -4.12 7.53
N GLY A 127 -12.81 -5.19 7.86
CA GLY A 127 -13.40 -6.34 8.56
C GLY A 127 -14.53 -6.98 7.74
N ASP A 128 -15.72 -7.08 8.32
CA ASP A 128 -16.95 -7.54 7.67
C ASP A 128 -17.74 -6.42 6.96
N MET A 129 -17.29 -5.16 7.05
CA MET A 129 -17.96 -4.02 6.43
C MET A 129 -17.68 -3.95 4.93
N GLY A 130 -18.74 -3.90 4.12
CA GLY A 130 -18.68 -3.55 2.70
C GLY A 130 -18.71 -2.04 2.46
N ALA A 131 -18.82 -1.64 1.19
CA ALA A 131 -19.04 -0.24 0.79
C ALA A 131 -19.86 -0.15 -0.50
N THR A 132 -20.54 0.97 -0.68
CA THR A 132 -21.36 1.24 -1.88
C THR A 132 -20.48 1.52 -3.10
N TYR A 133 -21.09 1.44 -4.28
CA TYR A 133 -20.42 1.74 -5.55
C TYR A 133 -19.77 3.14 -5.55
N ASP A 134 -20.48 4.16 -5.09
CA ASP A 134 -19.98 5.54 -5.08
C ASP A 134 -18.82 5.72 -4.09
N GLN A 135 -18.86 5.03 -2.95
CA GLN A 135 -17.77 5.04 -1.97
C GLN A 135 -16.51 4.34 -2.52
N TRP A 136 -16.67 3.19 -3.19
CA TRP A 136 -15.57 2.51 -3.87
C TRP A 136 -14.99 3.34 -5.01
N LEU A 137 -15.83 3.91 -5.88
CA LEU A 137 -15.38 4.73 -7.00
C LEU A 137 -14.61 5.96 -6.52
N ALA A 138 -15.09 6.62 -5.45
CA ALA A 138 -14.39 7.75 -4.84
C ALA A 138 -13.03 7.33 -4.28
N THR A 139 -12.95 6.19 -3.61
CA THR A 139 -11.70 5.63 -3.07
C THR A 139 -10.71 5.28 -4.17
N ILE A 140 -11.17 4.60 -5.21
CA ILE A 140 -10.38 4.22 -6.38
C ILE A 140 -9.82 5.47 -7.08
N LYS A 141 -10.64 6.51 -7.28
CA LYS A 141 -10.17 7.79 -7.86
C LYS A 141 -9.13 8.49 -6.99
N ARG A 142 -9.21 8.33 -5.67
CA ARG A 142 -8.24 8.91 -4.72
C ARG A 142 -6.94 8.10 -4.63
N GLY A 143 -6.96 6.82 -4.96
CA GLY A 143 -5.81 5.93 -4.91
C GLY A 143 -5.78 5.04 -3.66
N TRP A 144 -6.36 5.51 -2.54
CA TRP A 144 -6.26 4.81 -1.26
C TRP A 144 -7.35 5.22 -0.25
N ALA A 145 -7.58 4.37 0.75
CA ALA A 145 -8.37 4.65 1.94
C ALA A 145 -7.74 4.07 3.21
N VAL A 146 -7.82 4.80 4.33
CA VAL A 146 -7.44 4.29 5.67
C VAL A 146 -8.32 3.08 6.06
N SER A 147 -7.97 2.39 7.14
CA SER A 147 -8.76 1.26 7.63
C SER A 147 -10.16 1.66 8.10
N ALA A 148 -10.21 2.51 9.12
CA ALA A 148 -11.45 2.97 9.73
C ALA A 148 -11.30 4.41 10.21
N VAL A 149 -12.41 5.12 10.26
CA VAL A 149 -12.50 6.50 10.73
C VAL A 149 -13.61 6.57 11.78
N PHE A 150 -13.35 7.27 12.87
CA PHE A 150 -14.42 7.63 13.80
C PHE A 150 -15.14 8.88 13.31
N THR A 151 -16.46 8.80 13.18
CA THR A 151 -17.30 9.92 12.74
C THR A 151 -18.32 10.28 13.83
N LEU A 152 -18.47 11.57 14.08
CA LEU A 152 -19.50 12.10 14.97
C LEU A 152 -20.88 11.72 14.42
N GLY A 153 -21.63 10.90 15.16
CA GLY A 153 -23.01 10.49 14.83
C GLY A 153 -23.16 9.07 14.28
N LYS A 154 -22.13 8.48 13.64
CA LYS A 154 -22.17 7.08 13.16
C LYS A 154 -21.19 6.15 13.88
N GLY A 155 -20.25 6.69 14.66
CA GLY A 155 -19.22 5.89 15.31
C GLY A 155 -18.11 5.48 14.33
N ILE A 156 -17.59 4.26 14.49
CA ILE A 156 -16.52 3.72 13.63
C ILE A 156 -17.13 3.27 12.29
N VAL A 157 -16.64 3.84 11.20
CA VAL A 157 -16.97 3.45 9.81
C VAL A 157 -15.70 3.03 9.07
N SER A 158 -15.82 2.31 7.96
CA SER A 158 -14.66 1.99 7.11
C SER A 158 -14.06 3.27 6.53
N GLY A 159 -12.75 3.28 6.24
CA GLY A 159 -12.13 4.45 5.61
C GLY A 159 -12.65 4.72 4.19
N VAL A 160 -13.16 3.69 3.51
CA VAL A 160 -13.84 3.80 2.22
C VAL A 160 -15.13 4.62 2.34
N GLU A 161 -15.94 4.37 3.38
CA GLU A 161 -17.11 5.20 3.69
C GLU A 161 -16.72 6.59 4.19
N GLY A 162 -15.77 6.67 5.12
CA GLY A 162 -15.37 7.93 5.77
C GLY A 162 -14.86 9.00 4.80
N LEU A 163 -14.27 8.59 3.67
CA LEU A 163 -13.85 9.50 2.61
C LEU A 163 -15.02 10.16 1.84
N HIS A 164 -16.19 9.55 1.86
CA HIS A 164 -17.36 9.97 1.09
C HIS A 164 -18.31 10.88 1.91
N GLY A 165 -18.00 11.16 3.18
CA GLY A 165 -18.87 11.89 4.11
C GLY A 165 -18.66 13.41 4.21
N LYS A 166 -18.26 14.10 3.13
CA LYS A 166 -18.17 15.58 3.12
C LYS A 166 -19.44 16.23 2.61
#